data_AF-A0A328U184-F1
#
_entry.id   AF-A0A328U184-F1
#
_cell.length_a   1.000
_cell.length_b   1.000
_cell.length_c   1.000
_cell.angle_alpha   90.00
_cell.angle_beta   90.00
_cell.angle_gamma   90.00
#
_symmetry.space_group_name_H-M   'P 1'
#
loop_
_entity.id
_entity.type
_entity.pdbx_description
1 polymer ?
#
loop_
_entity_poly.entity_id
_entity_poly.type
_entity_poly.pdbx_seq_one_letter_code
_entity_poly.pdbx_strand_id
1 'polypeptide(L)'
;MDDTLISLSQQTNEELEKYMLQGTAPRLEDLIGYEYRGLNKGLVPGMLGIRKFIKGFFSGGARAEGYNIPVKQNGVSESWIHLPSSEAPRRFGFFTVTLASEGGSARDQLYPHGLLLDYGASLRNKKWKVERILRDYLVIPDPERPDILLGKAYIAIGPFRVASNFFILQRLHSSEWAP
;
A
#
# COMPACT_ATOMS: atom_id res chain seq x y z
N MET A 1 -0.14 11.52 -19.94
CA MET A 1 0.01 11.36 -18.48
C MET A 1 -0.97 10.25 -18.13
N ASP A 2 -0.52 9.18 -17.49
CA ASP A 2 -1.28 7.92 -17.45
C ASP A 2 -2.56 8.06 -16.61
N ASP A 3 -3.71 8.10 -17.29
CA ASP A 3 -5.04 8.40 -16.74
C ASP A 3 -5.56 7.28 -15.81
N THR A 4 -4.90 6.12 -15.78
CA THR A 4 -5.44 4.91 -15.17
C THR A 4 -5.52 4.99 -13.64
N LEU A 5 -4.51 5.57 -12.97
CA LEU A 5 -4.52 5.73 -11.51
C LEU A 5 -5.58 6.73 -11.04
N ILE A 6 -5.78 7.82 -11.80
CA ILE A 6 -6.82 8.81 -11.52
C ILE A 6 -8.21 8.21 -11.78
N SER A 7 -8.40 7.55 -12.91
CA SER A 7 -9.66 6.89 -13.29
C SER A 7 -10.10 5.87 -12.23
N LEU A 8 -9.18 5.00 -11.77
CA LEU A 8 -9.51 4.02 -10.74
C LEU A 8 -9.86 4.69 -9.40
N SER A 9 -9.20 5.80 -9.05
CA SER A 9 -9.51 6.55 -7.82
C SER A 9 -10.91 7.18 -7.80
N GLN A 10 -11.48 7.42 -8.99
CA GLN A 10 -12.80 8.02 -9.18
C GLN A 10 -13.94 6.99 -9.09
N GLN A 11 -13.66 5.69 -9.22
CA GLN A 11 -14.65 4.62 -9.04
C GLN A 11 -15.30 4.67 -7.67
N THR A 12 -16.52 4.16 -7.52
CA THR A 12 -17.21 4.08 -6.22
C THR A 12 -16.53 3.11 -5.24
N ASN A 13 -16.82 3.22 -3.94
CA ASN A 13 -16.27 2.27 -2.96
C ASN A 13 -16.78 0.85 -3.23
N GLU A 14 -18.01 0.72 -3.71
CA GLU A 14 -18.65 -0.53 -4.07
C GLU A 14 -17.97 -1.20 -5.28
N GLU A 15 -17.59 -0.42 -6.29
CA GLU A 15 -16.83 -0.93 -7.45
C GLU A 15 -15.41 -1.35 -7.04
N LEU A 16 -14.73 -0.54 -6.24
CA LEU A 16 -13.40 -0.92 -5.72
C LEU A 16 -13.47 -2.16 -4.83
N GLU A 17 -14.53 -2.33 -4.05
CA GLU A 17 -14.72 -3.54 -3.27
C GLU A 17 -14.86 -4.78 -4.14
N LYS A 18 -15.60 -4.68 -5.27
CA LYS A 18 -15.69 -5.79 -6.23
C LYS A 18 -14.31 -6.16 -6.77
N TYR A 19 -13.49 -5.17 -7.14
CA TYR A 19 -12.12 -5.42 -7.59
C TYR A 19 -11.25 -6.03 -6.48
N MET A 20 -11.39 -5.62 -5.21
CA MET A 20 -10.69 -6.25 -4.10
C MET A 20 -11.08 -7.73 -3.94
N LEU A 21 -12.37 -8.06 -4.09
CA LEU A 21 -12.88 -9.43 -3.94
C LEU A 21 -12.54 -10.34 -5.12
N GLN A 22 -12.37 -9.79 -6.33
CA GLN A 22 -12.15 -10.56 -7.56
C GLN A 22 -10.70 -10.56 -8.04
N GLY A 23 -9.90 -9.59 -7.60
CA GLY A 23 -8.50 -9.45 -8.00
C GLY A 23 -7.64 -10.61 -7.52
N THR A 24 -6.38 -10.62 -7.95
CA THR A 24 -5.41 -11.66 -7.59
C THR A 24 -4.23 -11.07 -6.82
N ALA A 25 -3.58 -11.84 -5.95
CA ALA A 25 -2.34 -11.40 -5.33
C ALA A 25 -1.25 -11.16 -6.41
N PRO A 26 -0.55 -10.01 -6.38
CA PRO A 26 0.69 -9.88 -7.13
C PRO A 26 1.75 -10.84 -6.59
N ARG A 27 2.65 -11.32 -7.46
CA ARG A 27 3.78 -12.14 -7.02
C ARG A 27 4.78 -11.25 -6.28
N LEU A 28 5.35 -11.76 -5.19
CA LEU A 28 6.28 -10.98 -4.36
C LEU A 28 7.50 -10.51 -5.15
N GLU A 29 8.01 -11.35 -6.05
CA GLU A 29 9.13 -11.03 -6.95
C GLU A 29 8.84 -9.87 -7.91
N ASP A 30 7.58 -9.65 -8.28
CA ASP A 30 7.18 -8.53 -9.14
C ASP A 30 7.08 -7.20 -8.36
N LEU A 31 6.98 -7.27 -7.03
CA LEU A 31 6.94 -6.11 -6.15
C LEU A 31 8.34 -5.69 -5.72
N ILE A 32 9.14 -6.65 -5.27
CA ILE A 32 10.47 -6.41 -4.69
C ILE A 32 11.37 -5.68 -5.68
N GLY A 33 12.08 -4.65 -5.20
CA GLY A 33 12.97 -3.85 -6.01
C GLY A 33 12.26 -2.73 -6.78
N TYR A 34 11.02 -2.39 -6.40
CA TYR A 34 10.25 -1.31 -7.02
C TYR A 34 9.61 -0.39 -5.99
N GLU A 35 9.48 0.87 -6.39
CA GLU A 35 8.65 1.86 -5.73
C GLU A 35 7.40 2.13 -6.57
N TYR A 36 6.30 2.40 -5.90
CA TYR A 36 4.99 2.64 -6.47
C TYR A 36 4.48 4.00 -6.00
N ARG A 37 4.00 4.82 -6.94
CA ARG A 37 3.26 6.04 -6.61
C ARG A 37 1.85 5.66 -6.19
N GLY A 38 1.39 6.24 -5.09
CA GLY A 38 0.13 5.93 -4.47
C GLY A 38 -0.80 7.12 -4.32
N LEU A 39 -2.10 6.85 -4.42
CA LEU A 39 -3.18 7.82 -4.22
C LEU A 39 -4.27 7.22 -3.32
N ASN A 40 -4.60 7.90 -2.23
CA ASN A 40 -5.74 7.56 -1.39
C ASN A 40 -7.05 8.02 -2.03
N LYS A 41 -8.09 7.19 -1.96
CA LYS A 41 -9.44 7.53 -2.38
C LYS A 41 -10.16 8.38 -1.33
N GLY A 42 -10.74 9.50 -1.76
CA GLY A 42 -11.61 10.39 -0.96
C GLY A 42 -11.36 11.88 -1.22
N LEU A 43 -12.41 12.70 -1.14
CA LEU A 43 -12.32 14.17 -1.13
C LEU A 43 -11.97 14.72 0.25
N VAL A 44 -12.37 14.00 1.31
CA VAL A 44 -11.87 14.20 2.67
C VAL A 44 -10.61 13.36 2.78
N PRO A 45 -9.47 13.93 3.18
CA PRO A 45 -8.24 13.18 3.20
C PRO A 45 -8.38 11.97 4.12
N GLY A 46 -8.23 10.76 3.57
CA GLY A 46 -7.95 9.57 4.37
C GLY A 46 -6.76 9.85 5.29
N MET A 47 -6.79 9.24 6.48
CA MET A 47 -5.83 9.38 7.59
C MET A 47 -4.89 10.61 7.50
N LEU A 48 -5.25 11.72 8.19
CA LEU A 48 -4.37 12.88 8.45
C LEU A 48 -4.00 13.78 7.25
N GLY A 49 -4.80 13.90 6.20
CA GLY A 49 -4.47 14.86 5.12
C GLY A 49 -3.70 14.26 3.95
N ILE A 50 -3.36 12.96 4.00
CA ILE A 50 -2.43 12.34 3.06
C ILE A 50 -3.20 11.84 1.85
N ARG A 51 -3.01 12.52 0.71
CA ARG A 51 -3.60 12.13 -0.57
C ARG A 51 -2.61 11.32 -1.41
N LYS A 52 -1.37 11.81 -1.53
CA LYS A 52 -0.30 11.21 -2.33
C LYS A 52 0.76 10.60 -1.42
N PHE A 53 1.34 9.48 -1.82
CA PHE A 53 2.45 8.83 -1.12
C PHE A 53 3.23 7.93 -2.09
N ILE A 54 4.41 7.45 -1.68
CA ILE A 54 5.11 6.36 -2.38
C ILE A 54 5.19 5.16 -1.43
N LYS A 55 5.08 3.94 -1.96
CA LYS A 55 5.39 2.70 -1.25
C LYS A 55 6.53 1.99 -1.97
N GLY A 56 7.51 1.51 -1.24
CA GLY A 56 8.58 0.68 -1.79
C GLY A 56 8.56 -0.72 -1.20
N PHE A 57 9.00 -1.70 -1.99
CA PHE A 57 9.08 -3.10 -1.60
C PHE A 57 10.50 -3.61 -1.78
N PHE A 58 11.01 -4.35 -0.80
CA PHE A 58 12.38 -4.84 -0.76
C PHE A 58 12.46 -6.24 -0.14
N SER A 59 13.56 -6.94 -0.41
CA SER A 59 13.84 -8.21 0.25
C SER A 59 14.37 -7.96 1.67
N GLY A 60 13.63 -8.40 2.68
CA GLY A 60 14.03 -8.40 4.09
C GLY A 60 14.83 -9.65 4.48
N GLY A 61 15.53 -10.27 3.53
CA GLY A 61 16.20 -11.56 3.71
C GLY A 61 15.21 -12.72 3.55
N ALA A 62 14.64 -13.20 4.65
CA ALA A 62 13.73 -14.35 4.64
C ALA A 62 12.27 -14.02 4.26
N ARG A 63 11.93 -12.73 4.12
CA ARG A 63 10.57 -12.26 3.86
C ARG A 63 10.58 -11.02 2.99
N ALA A 64 9.50 -10.80 2.24
CA ALA A 64 9.23 -9.53 1.60
C ALA A 64 8.86 -8.48 2.66
N GLU A 65 9.44 -7.29 2.54
CA GLU A 65 9.12 -6.13 3.38
C GLU A 65 8.85 -4.92 2.49
N GLY A 66 8.32 -3.86 3.09
CA GLY A 66 8.20 -2.59 2.41
C GLY A 66 8.10 -1.42 3.37
N TYR A 67 7.97 -0.24 2.78
CA TYR A 67 7.99 1.04 3.47
C TYR A 67 7.13 2.06 2.73
N ASN A 68 6.79 3.15 3.41
CA ASN A 68 6.16 4.32 2.83
C ASN A 68 7.17 5.48 2.76
N ILE A 69 7.01 6.35 1.77
CA ILE A 69 7.72 7.62 1.63
C ILE A 69 6.67 8.74 1.56
N PRO A 70 6.79 9.80 2.37
CA PRO A 70 5.93 10.96 2.25
C PRO A 70 6.32 11.75 1.00
N VAL A 71 5.33 12.30 0.31
CA VAL A 71 5.55 13.16 -0.85
C VAL A 71 4.87 14.50 -0.68
N LYS A 72 5.28 15.49 -1.47
CA LYS A 72 4.60 16.78 -1.56
C LYS A 72 3.12 16.58 -1.93
N GLN A 73 2.21 17.16 -1.15
CA GLN A 73 0.77 17.12 -1.40
C GLN A 73 0.35 18.24 -2.35
N ASN A 74 0.83 18.16 -3.59
CA ASN A 74 0.51 19.08 -4.66
C ASN A 74 -0.63 18.52 -5.54
N GLY A 75 -0.80 19.03 -6.77
CA GLY A 75 -1.86 18.55 -7.66
C GLY A 75 -1.80 17.03 -7.88
N VAL A 76 -2.96 16.38 -8.07
CA VAL A 76 -3.01 14.91 -8.26
C VAL A 76 -2.29 14.48 -9.52
N SER A 77 -2.42 15.26 -10.59
CA SER A 77 -1.72 15.03 -11.86
C SER A 77 -0.25 15.44 -11.80
N GLU A 78 0.18 16.16 -10.76
CA GLU A 78 1.57 16.57 -10.65
C GLU A 78 2.47 15.45 -10.13
N SER A 79 3.79 15.62 -10.27
CA SER A 79 4.80 14.64 -9.87
C SER A 79 4.74 14.26 -8.39
N TRP A 80 5.11 13.01 -8.06
CA TRP A 80 5.30 12.53 -6.69
C TRP A 80 6.71 12.92 -6.22
N ILE A 81 6.81 14.07 -5.54
CA ILE A 81 8.09 14.60 -5.08
C ILE A 81 8.38 14.07 -3.67
N HIS A 82 9.42 13.25 -3.56
CA HIS A 82 9.92 12.69 -2.31
C HIS A 82 10.17 13.76 -1.24
N LEU A 83 9.93 13.41 0.03
CA LEU A 83 10.27 14.24 1.18
C LEU A 83 11.18 13.50 2.16
N PRO A 84 12.15 14.19 2.81
CA PRO A 84 12.44 15.62 2.68
C PRO A 84 13.13 16.00 1.35
N SER A 85 13.78 15.05 0.68
CA SER A 85 14.36 15.23 -0.66
C SER A 85 14.38 13.91 -1.44
N SER A 86 14.72 13.96 -2.73
CA SER A 86 14.83 12.77 -3.59
C SER A 86 16.12 11.98 -3.35
N GLU A 87 17.18 12.64 -2.89
CA GLU A 87 18.49 12.03 -2.60
C GLU A 87 18.44 11.26 -1.28
N ALA A 88 17.65 11.74 -0.31
CA ALA A 88 17.51 11.13 1.00
C ALA A 88 16.05 11.10 1.46
N PRO A 89 15.17 10.32 0.78
CA PRO A 89 13.76 10.28 1.12
C PRO A 89 13.56 9.59 2.47
N ARG A 90 12.61 10.12 3.26
CA ARG A 90 12.26 9.54 4.55
C ARG A 90 11.41 8.29 4.33
N ARG A 91 11.95 7.13 4.69
CA ARG A 91 11.22 5.86 4.72
C ARG A 91 10.65 5.61 6.11
N PHE A 92 9.36 5.31 6.18
CA PHE A 92 8.63 5.15 7.44
C PHE A 92 7.47 4.16 7.28
N GLY A 93 6.84 3.77 8.40
CA GLY A 93 5.71 2.84 8.38
C GLY A 93 6.06 1.57 7.64
N PHE A 94 7.06 0.84 8.14
CA PHE A 94 7.53 -0.39 7.53
C PHE A 94 6.49 -1.50 7.70
N PHE A 95 6.43 -2.44 6.77
CA PHE A 95 5.49 -3.56 6.84
C PHE A 95 6.14 -4.84 6.33
N THR A 96 5.68 -5.99 6.80
CA THR A 96 5.98 -7.28 6.17
C THR A 96 4.90 -7.58 5.13
N VAL A 97 5.26 -8.30 4.08
CA VAL A 97 4.34 -8.66 3.00
C VAL A 97 4.21 -10.18 2.93
N THR A 98 2.97 -10.67 3.02
CA THR A 98 2.64 -12.09 2.99
C THR A 98 1.31 -12.30 2.25
N LEU A 99 1.02 -13.51 1.80
CA LEU A 99 -0.35 -13.85 1.41
C LEU A 99 -1.25 -13.72 2.64
N ALA A 100 -2.44 -13.12 2.49
CA ALA A 100 -3.31 -12.86 3.64
C ALA A 100 -3.81 -14.14 4.30
N SER A 101 -3.96 -15.24 3.55
CA SER A 101 -4.30 -16.56 4.10
C SER A 101 -3.19 -17.19 4.96
N GLU A 102 -1.95 -16.75 4.80
CA GLU A 102 -0.76 -17.33 5.45
C GLU A 102 -0.17 -16.42 6.55
N GLY A 103 -0.44 -15.12 6.45
CA GLY A 103 0.12 -14.10 7.34
C GLY A 103 -0.86 -13.56 8.38
N GLY A 104 -0.30 -12.97 9.43
CA GLY A 104 -1.08 -12.30 10.48
C GLY A 104 -1.86 -13.27 11.38
N SER A 105 -2.95 -12.78 11.96
CA SER A 105 -3.90 -13.60 12.72
C SER A 105 -5.07 -14.05 11.82
N ALA A 106 -5.87 -15.02 12.26
CA ALA A 106 -7.09 -15.40 11.54
C ALA A 106 -8.04 -14.21 11.26
N ARG A 107 -7.95 -13.13 12.04
CA ARG A 107 -8.72 -11.89 11.86
C ARG A 107 -8.23 -11.02 10.71
N ASP A 108 -7.02 -11.28 10.22
CA ASP A 108 -6.40 -10.59 9.11
C ASP A 108 -6.71 -11.25 7.76
N GLN A 109 -7.55 -12.29 7.70
CA GLN A 109 -7.87 -13.02 6.48
C GLN A 109 -9.09 -12.43 5.73
N LEU A 110 -9.19 -11.10 5.64
CA LEU A 110 -10.35 -10.45 4.98
C LEU A 110 -10.37 -10.65 3.46
N TYR A 111 -9.19 -10.70 2.84
CA TYR A 111 -8.99 -10.96 1.42
C TYR A 111 -7.95 -12.07 1.27
N PRO A 112 -8.30 -13.34 1.54
CA PRO A 112 -7.31 -14.43 1.65
C PRO A 112 -6.50 -14.65 0.37
N HIS A 113 -7.05 -14.28 -0.79
CA HIS A 113 -6.41 -14.34 -2.11
C HIS A 113 -5.51 -13.14 -2.43
N GLY A 114 -5.48 -12.12 -1.58
CA GLY A 114 -4.65 -10.93 -1.72
C GLY A 114 -3.43 -10.94 -0.81
N LEU A 115 -2.56 -9.96 -0.99
CA LEU A 115 -1.44 -9.74 -0.07
C LEU A 115 -1.89 -8.94 1.15
N LEU A 116 -1.31 -9.27 2.30
CA LEU A 116 -1.38 -8.51 3.54
C LEU A 116 -0.06 -7.75 3.75
N LEU A 117 -0.19 -6.44 3.96
CA LEU A 117 0.88 -5.57 4.43
C LEU A 117 0.68 -5.36 5.92
N ASP A 118 1.44 -6.11 6.72
CA ASP A 118 1.35 -6.09 8.18
C ASP A 118 2.41 -5.13 8.78
N TYR A 119 1.96 -3.95 9.17
CA TYR A 119 2.81 -2.94 9.82
C TYR A 119 3.15 -3.28 11.28
N GLY A 120 2.33 -4.11 11.93
CA GLY A 120 2.55 -4.57 13.29
C GLY A 120 3.60 -5.68 13.37
N ALA A 121 3.78 -6.45 12.30
CA ALA A 121 4.79 -7.51 12.20
C ALA A 121 6.20 -6.96 11.88
N SER A 122 6.29 -5.72 11.38
CA SER A 122 7.60 -5.10 11.15
C SER A 122 8.30 -4.73 12.47
N LEU A 123 9.52 -5.23 12.63
CA LEU A 123 10.40 -4.89 13.76
C LEU A 123 11.00 -3.49 13.64
N ARG A 124 10.92 -2.87 12.46
CA ARG A 124 11.46 -1.53 12.19
C ARG A 124 10.58 -0.42 12.74
N ASN A 125 9.31 -0.72 13.01
CA ASN A 125 8.38 0.22 13.64
C ASN A 125 8.47 0.12 15.17
N LYS A 126 8.75 1.25 15.84
CA LYS A 126 8.74 1.34 17.31
C LYS A 126 7.38 0.92 17.88
N LYS A 127 7.36 0.19 19.00
CA LYS A 127 6.13 -0.44 19.55
C LYS A 127 4.95 0.51 19.80
N TRP A 128 5.22 1.79 20.09
CA TRP A 128 4.21 2.82 20.38
C TRP A 128 3.78 3.64 19.15
N LYS A 129 4.26 3.29 17.96
CA LYS A 129 3.90 3.97 16.71
C LYS A 129 2.55 3.50 16.19
N VAL A 130 1.69 4.45 15.82
CA VAL A 130 0.33 4.22 15.31
C VAL A 130 0.33 3.44 14.00
N GLU A 131 1.44 3.45 13.26
CA GLU A 131 1.60 2.66 12.05
C GLU A 131 1.39 1.16 12.33
N ARG A 132 1.73 0.67 13.54
CA ARG A 132 1.63 -0.76 13.89
C ARG A 132 0.21 -1.33 13.90
N ILE A 133 -0.81 -0.47 14.03
CA ILE A 133 -2.21 -0.90 13.98
C ILE A 133 -2.77 -0.95 12.55
N LEU A 134 -1.97 -0.58 11.54
CA LEU A 134 -2.42 -0.63 10.15
C LEU A 134 -2.30 -2.03 9.55
N ARG A 135 -3.29 -2.38 8.73
CA ARG A 135 -3.31 -3.55 7.86
C ARG A 135 -3.77 -3.10 6.50
N ASP A 136 -2.89 -3.19 5.51
CA ASP A 136 -3.31 -2.94 4.14
C ASP A 136 -3.46 -4.27 3.42
N TYR A 137 -4.51 -4.39 2.61
CA TYR A 137 -4.69 -5.49 1.68
C TYR A 137 -4.41 -5.01 0.28
N LEU A 138 -3.84 -5.86 -0.56
CA LEU A 138 -3.41 -5.49 -1.91
C LEU A 138 -3.69 -6.60 -2.92
N VAL A 139 -4.28 -6.20 -4.04
CA VAL A 139 -4.57 -7.07 -5.19
C VAL A 139 -4.19 -6.39 -6.49
N ILE A 140 -4.04 -7.18 -7.54
CA ILE A 140 -4.10 -6.72 -8.93
C ILE A 140 -5.59 -6.69 -9.31
N PRO A 141 -6.19 -5.51 -9.56
CA PRO A 141 -7.61 -5.39 -9.91
C PRO A 141 -7.87 -5.76 -11.37
N ASP A 142 -6.86 -5.68 -12.23
CA ASP A 142 -6.93 -5.99 -13.67
C ASP A 142 -5.63 -6.71 -14.09
N PRO A 143 -5.71 -8.02 -14.44
CA PRO A 143 -4.53 -8.81 -14.78
C PRO A 143 -3.83 -8.35 -16.07
N GLU A 144 -4.51 -7.59 -16.94
CA GLU A 144 -3.87 -7.00 -18.13
C GLU A 144 -3.00 -5.79 -17.78
N ARG A 145 -3.12 -5.27 -16.55
CA ARG A 145 -2.37 -4.11 -16.03
C ARG A 145 -1.75 -4.42 -14.66
N PRO A 146 -0.79 -5.36 -14.58
CA PRO A 146 -0.22 -5.84 -13.31
C PRO A 146 0.60 -4.77 -12.56
N ASP A 147 0.96 -3.68 -13.22
CA ASP A 147 1.66 -2.54 -12.61
C ASP A 147 0.75 -1.62 -11.80
N ILE A 148 -0.56 -1.84 -11.86
CA ILE A 148 -1.57 -1.13 -11.09
C ILE A 148 -2.11 -2.06 -10.02
N LEU A 149 -2.03 -1.62 -8.78
CA LEU A 149 -2.50 -2.38 -7.63
C LEU A 149 -3.59 -1.59 -6.92
N LEU A 150 -4.61 -2.31 -6.47
CA LEU A 150 -5.66 -1.75 -5.63
C LEU A 150 -5.43 -2.26 -4.22
N GLY A 151 -5.50 -1.34 -3.26
CA GLY A 151 -5.45 -1.71 -1.86
C GLY A 151 -6.52 -1.06 -1.01
N LYS A 152 -6.72 -1.67 0.15
CA LYS A 152 -7.68 -1.22 1.16
C LYS A 152 -7.03 -1.25 2.53
N ALA A 153 -7.01 -0.10 3.18
CA ALA A 153 -6.41 0.09 4.49
C ALA A 153 -7.43 -0.20 5.59
N TYR A 154 -6.98 -0.86 6.64
CA TYR A 154 -7.73 -1.19 7.85
C TYR A 154 -6.96 -0.79 9.09
N ILE A 155 -7.69 -0.39 10.12
CA ILE A 155 -7.17 -0.16 11.47
C ILE A 155 -7.56 -1.37 12.34
N ALA A 156 -6.54 -2.02 12.90
CA ALA A 156 -6.68 -3.13 13.83
C ALA A 156 -6.92 -2.60 15.25
N ILE A 157 -8.15 -2.77 15.75
CA ILE A 157 -8.55 -2.38 17.12
C ILE A 157 -8.99 -3.64 17.86
N GLY A 158 -8.06 -4.24 18.61
CA GLY A 158 -8.29 -5.54 19.24
C GLY A 158 -8.70 -6.60 18.20
N PRO A 159 -9.88 -7.24 18.35
CA PRO A 159 -10.35 -8.22 17.39
C PRO A 159 -10.93 -7.61 16.10
N PHE A 160 -11.19 -6.30 16.08
CA PHE A 160 -11.86 -5.65 14.97
C PHE A 160 -10.88 -5.19 13.89
N ARG A 161 -11.36 -5.16 12.64
CA ARG A 161 -10.70 -4.56 11.48
C ARG A 161 -11.63 -3.51 10.91
N VAL A 162 -11.36 -2.25 11.25
CA VAL A 162 -12.18 -1.13 10.80
C VAL A 162 -11.61 -0.62 9.48
N ALA A 163 -12.40 -0.71 8.40
CA ALA A 163 -11.99 -0.19 7.10
C ALA A 163 -11.75 1.32 7.20
N SER A 164 -10.64 1.80 6.64
CA SER A 164 -10.27 3.21 6.63
C SER A 164 -10.51 3.83 5.25
N ASN A 165 -9.81 3.39 4.22
CA ASN A 165 -9.92 3.92 2.87
C ASN A 165 -9.38 2.93 1.83
N PHE A 166 -9.75 3.15 0.57
CA PHE A 166 -9.05 2.55 -0.57
C PHE A 166 -7.85 3.40 -0.96
N PHE A 167 -6.87 2.75 -1.58
CA PHE A 167 -5.74 3.41 -2.22
C PHE A 167 -5.33 2.66 -3.48
N ILE A 168 -4.79 3.39 -4.44
CA ILE A 168 -4.33 2.84 -5.72
C ILE A 168 -2.83 3.04 -5.77
N LEU A 169 -2.09 2.02 -6.20
CA LEU A 169 -0.67 2.07 -6.47
C LEU A 169 -0.43 1.89 -7.97
N GLN A 170 0.54 2.60 -8.51
CA GLN A 170 1.08 2.36 -9.84
C GLN A 170 2.59 2.31 -9.77
N ARG A 171 3.22 1.33 -10.43
CA ARG A 171 4.67 1.21 -10.49
C ARG A 171 5.29 2.53 -10.96
N LEU A 172 6.27 3.02 -10.22
CA LEU A 172 6.95 4.30 -10.48
C LEU A 172 8.31 4.06 -11.14
N HIS A 173 9.21 3.38 -10.43
CA HIS A 173 10.56 3.03 -10.91
C HIS A 173 11.12 1.85 -10.12
N SER A 174 12.22 1.29 -10.60
CA SER A 174 13.04 0.37 -9.81
C SER A 174 13.70 1.11 -8.64
N SER A 175 13.88 0.41 -7.52
CA SER A 175 14.55 0.90 -6.33
C SER A 175 15.46 -0.19 -5.78
N GLU A 176 16.74 0.12 -5.63
CA GLU A 176 17.72 -0.78 -5.00
C GLU A 176 17.79 -0.61 -3.49
N TRP A 177 16.92 0.22 -2.92
CA TRP A 177 16.97 0.48 -1.49
C TRP A 177 16.65 -0.78 -0.69
N ALA A 178 17.60 -1.14 0.17
CA ALA A 178 17.43 -2.05 1.27
C ALA A 178 18.11 -1.43 2.51
N PRO A 179 17.59 -1.69 3.72
CA PRO A 179 18.11 -1.16 4.97
C PRO A 179 19.34 -1.89 5.49
#